data_AF-A0A3P6AWV9-F1
#
_entry.id   AF-A0A3P6AWV9-F1
#
_cell.length_a   1.000
_cell.length_b   1.000
_cell.length_c   1.000
_cell.angle_alpha   90.00
_cell.angle_beta   90.00
_cell.angle_gamma   90.00
#
_symmetry.space_group_name_H-M   'P 1'
#
loop_
_entity.id
_entity.type
_entity.pdbx_description
1 polymer ?
#
loop_
_entity_poly.entity_id
_entity_poly.type
_entity_poly.pdbx_seq_one_letter_code
_entity_poly.pdbx_strand_id
1 'polypeptide(L)'
;MIFSYKILVCSQKTKMVYIGKHGSGMMMMKNVRLFVMGWVMWWGSCMGMFVVEKNSLRVTSAEFIRGIYECALGNFGVPQYGGSMSGSVVYPKANQKACKNFEDFDISFISRVAGLPTFVLVDRGDCYFTLKAWNAQRAGAATILVADNRPEPLITMDAPEDETADAEYLLNITIPSALLSRSLGSTIKTAIDQGVPVRISLDWREIFFQALPHPNDRVAYELWTNSNDECGSKCDAQIRFLKRFKGAAQILEKGAQTLLGGYTRFTPHYITWYCPEAFLASRQCKSQCINGGRYCAPDPEQDFSRGYNGRDVIIQNLRQACFFRVMNESGKPWIWWDYVTDFAIRCPITHETRKVQQTMRRSSYSLPWY
;
A
#
# COMPACT_ATOMS: atom_id res chain seq x y z
N MET A 1 3.64 -5.82 10.77
CA MET A 1 2.71 -4.96 10.01
C MET A 1 2.80 -5.39 8.55
N ILE A 2 1.73 -5.97 8.02
CA ILE A 2 1.62 -6.37 6.61
C ILE A 2 0.84 -5.23 5.95
N PHE A 3 1.46 -4.54 4.99
CA PHE A 3 0.80 -3.52 4.19
C PHE A 3 0.20 -4.19 2.95
N SER A 4 -1.10 -4.05 2.74
CA SER A 4 -1.78 -4.49 1.52
C SER A 4 -1.89 -3.29 0.58
N TYR A 5 -1.23 -3.36 -0.58
CA TYR A 5 -1.37 -2.36 -1.64
C TYR A 5 -1.80 -3.06 -2.92
N LYS A 6 -3.04 -2.81 -3.38
CA LYS A 6 -3.48 -3.24 -4.72
C LYS A 6 -3.22 -2.12 -5.72
N ILE A 7 -2.26 -2.32 -6.62
CA ILE A 7 -2.13 -1.52 -7.85
C ILE A 7 -2.70 -2.33 -9.01
N LEU A 8 -3.85 -1.92 -9.53
CA LEU A 8 -4.51 -2.53 -10.69
C LEU A 8 -3.74 -2.16 -11.97
N VAL A 9 -2.97 -3.09 -12.53
CA VAL A 9 -2.36 -2.95 -13.86
C VAL A 9 -3.24 -3.68 -14.89
N CYS A 10 -3.96 -2.91 -15.71
CA CYS A 10 -4.75 -3.46 -16.81
C CYS A 10 -3.80 -3.92 -17.94
N SER A 11 -3.73 -5.23 -18.20
CA SER A 11 -2.96 -5.80 -19.32
C SER A 11 -3.89 -6.05 -20.51
N GLN A 12 -3.81 -5.21 -21.55
CA GLN A 12 -4.38 -5.56 -22.85
C GLN A 12 -3.39 -6.47 -23.60
N LYS A 13 -3.78 -7.74 -23.78
CA LYS A 13 -3.15 -8.67 -24.74
C LYS A 13 -3.70 -8.38 -26.13
N THR A 14 -2.88 -7.88 -27.05
CA THR A 14 -3.16 -7.92 -28.49
C THR A 14 -2.10 -8.76 -29.19
N LYS A 15 -2.52 -9.91 -29.74
CA LYS A 15 -1.72 -10.74 -30.65
C LYS A 15 -1.59 -9.98 -31.99
N MET A 16 -0.37 -9.70 -32.43
CA MET A 16 -0.11 -9.33 -33.83
C MET A 16 0.31 -10.56 -34.63
N VAL A 17 -0.47 -10.85 -35.68
CA VAL A 17 -0.17 -11.82 -36.73
C VAL A 17 0.81 -11.17 -37.71
N TYR A 18 1.96 -11.81 -37.95
CA TYR A 18 2.91 -11.41 -39.00
C TYR A 18 2.45 -11.98 -40.35
N ILE A 19 2.21 -11.11 -41.33
CA ILE A 19 2.19 -11.45 -42.76
C ILE A 19 3.33 -10.66 -43.40
N GLY A 20 4.31 -11.37 -43.95
CA GLY A 20 5.39 -10.77 -44.73
C GLY A 20 5.07 -10.68 -46.23
N LYS A 21 5.62 -9.67 -46.91
CA LYS A 21 6.36 -9.82 -48.18
C LYS A 21 6.93 -8.49 -48.68
N HIS A 22 8.09 -8.63 -49.33
CA HIS A 22 8.86 -7.68 -50.14
C HIS A 22 8.06 -6.90 -51.20
N GLY A 23 8.55 -5.71 -51.56
CA GLY A 23 8.39 -5.17 -52.92
C GLY A 23 8.36 -3.63 -53.04
N SER A 24 9.36 -3.10 -53.74
CA SER A 24 9.61 -1.73 -54.22
C SER A 24 8.42 -0.82 -54.58
N GLY A 25 8.58 0.50 -54.40
CA GLY A 25 7.76 1.50 -55.11
C GLY A 25 7.76 2.89 -54.46
N MET A 26 8.28 3.86 -55.20
CA MET A 26 8.41 5.27 -54.82
C MET A 26 7.08 6.04 -55.01
N MET A 27 6.89 7.06 -54.16
CA MET A 27 6.18 8.33 -54.39
C MET A 27 4.77 8.59 -53.80
N MET A 28 4.70 9.79 -53.22
CA MET A 28 3.57 10.70 -52.97
C MET A 28 2.74 10.61 -51.68
N MET A 29 3.20 11.42 -50.73
CA MET A 29 2.43 12.07 -49.66
C MET A 29 1.19 12.79 -50.20
N LYS A 30 0.00 12.34 -49.79
CA LYS A 30 -1.21 13.14 -49.54
C LYS A 30 -2.23 12.18 -48.91
N ASN A 31 -2.55 12.39 -47.62
CA ASN A 31 -3.62 11.77 -46.79
C ASN A 31 -3.19 11.32 -45.38
N VAL A 32 -2.09 11.86 -44.83
CA VAL A 32 -1.67 11.64 -43.42
C VAL A 32 -2.29 12.69 -42.50
N ARG A 33 -3.61 12.89 -42.56
CA ARG A 33 -4.32 13.74 -41.57
C ARG A 33 -5.53 13.07 -40.92
N LEU A 34 -6.12 12.05 -41.55
CA LEU A 34 -7.29 11.35 -41.00
C LEU A 34 -6.93 10.10 -40.16
N PHE A 35 -5.77 9.48 -40.40
CA PHE A 35 -5.34 8.31 -39.60
C PHE A 35 -4.77 8.68 -38.22
N VAL A 36 -4.36 9.93 -38.02
CA VAL A 36 -3.72 10.38 -36.77
C VAL A 36 -4.76 10.67 -35.68
N MET A 37 -5.99 11.07 -36.03
CA MET A 37 -7.05 11.31 -35.03
C MET A 37 -7.63 10.02 -34.43
N GLY A 38 -7.58 8.88 -35.15
CA GLY A 38 -8.06 7.60 -34.63
C GLY A 38 -7.13 6.95 -33.60
N TRP A 39 -5.84 7.27 -33.62
CA TRP A 39 -4.84 6.67 -32.73
C TRP A 39 -4.65 7.44 -31.41
N VAL A 40 -5.02 8.73 -31.37
CA VAL A 40 -4.90 9.57 -30.16
C VAL A 40 -5.95 9.21 -29.09
N MET A 41 -7.03 8.51 -29.45
CA MET A 41 -8.10 8.14 -28.50
C MET A 41 -7.82 6.87 -27.69
N TRP A 42 -6.64 6.25 -27.87
CA TRP A 42 -6.21 5.02 -27.17
C TRP A 42 -4.96 5.21 -26.30
N TRP A 43 -4.69 6.43 -25.84
CA TRP A 43 -3.74 6.66 -24.75
C TRP A 43 -4.49 6.73 -23.41
N GLY A 44 -4.68 5.56 -22.82
CA GLY A 44 -5.03 5.46 -21.41
C GLY A 44 -3.84 5.90 -20.56
N SER A 45 -3.95 7.08 -19.95
CA SER A 45 -3.01 7.55 -18.93
C SER A 45 -3.04 6.60 -17.73
N CYS A 46 -1.95 5.86 -17.51
CA CYS A 46 -1.75 5.12 -16.27
C CYS A 46 -1.35 6.10 -15.16
N MET A 47 -2.33 6.63 -14.43
CA MET A 47 -2.08 7.24 -13.13
C MET A 47 -2.08 6.12 -12.08
N GLY A 48 -0.95 5.95 -11.38
CA GLY A 48 -0.93 5.14 -10.16
C GLY A 48 -1.76 5.86 -9.10
N MET A 49 -2.96 5.35 -8.84
CA MET A 49 -3.85 5.90 -7.82
C MET A 49 -3.64 5.10 -6.53
N PHE A 50 -3.43 5.80 -5.42
CA PHE A 50 -3.46 5.17 -4.11
C PHE A 50 -4.90 4.69 -3.86
N VAL A 51 -5.11 3.38 -3.93
CA VAL A 51 -6.45 2.78 -3.76
C VAL A 51 -6.69 2.61 -2.27
N VAL A 52 -7.55 3.46 -1.71
CA VAL A 52 -8.01 3.29 -0.33
C VAL A 52 -8.94 2.09 -0.26
N GLU A 53 -8.72 1.22 0.72
CA GLU A 53 -9.63 0.10 1.02
C GLU A 53 -10.95 0.66 1.56
N LYS A 54 -11.93 0.74 0.68
CA LYS A 54 -13.29 1.18 1.00
C LYS A 54 -14.05 0.03 1.64
N ASN A 55 -14.57 0.25 2.83
CA ASN A 55 -15.45 -0.69 3.51
C ASN A 55 -16.88 -0.16 3.52
N SER A 56 -17.83 -1.08 3.65
CA SER A 56 -19.23 -0.74 3.77
C SER A 56 -19.57 -0.46 5.23
N LEU A 57 -19.91 0.79 5.52
CA LEU A 57 -20.55 1.19 6.76
C LEU A 57 -22.05 1.26 6.53
N ARG A 58 -22.85 0.55 7.33
CA ARG A 58 -24.31 0.57 7.21
C ARG A 58 -24.93 1.36 8.36
N VAL A 59 -25.61 2.44 8.03
CA VAL A 59 -26.48 3.17 8.98
C VAL A 59 -27.81 2.42 9.06
N THR A 60 -28.15 1.91 10.24
CA THR A 60 -29.30 1.01 10.46
C THR A 60 -30.52 1.71 11.08
N SER A 61 -30.34 2.88 11.69
CA SER A 61 -31.43 3.73 12.21
C SER A 61 -31.45 5.10 11.52
N ALA A 62 -32.44 5.94 11.86
CA ALA A 62 -32.71 7.24 11.23
C ALA A 62 -33.02 7.10 9.72
N GLU A 63 -34.31 7.03 9.39
CA GLU A 63 -34.81 6.65 8.06
C GLU A 63 -34.25 7.53 6.92
N PHE A 64 -34.03 8.82 7.18
CA PHE A 64 -33.49 9.77 6.20
C PHE A 64 -31.98 9.61 5.89
N ILE A 65 -31.22 8.92 6.75
CA ILE A 65 -29.79 8.58 6.54
C ILE A 65 -29.53 7.08 6.47
N ARG A 66 -30.59 6.27 6.44
CA ARG A 66 -30.46 4.83 6.38
C ARG A 66 -29.87 4.44 5.03
N GLY A 67 -28.75 3.75 5.06
CA GLY A 67 -28.04 3.42 3.83
C GLY A 67 -26.71 2.72 4.07
N ILE A 68 -26.06 2.39 2.95
CA ILE A 68 -24.69 1.86 2.93
C ILE A 68 -23.80 2.99 2.42
N TYR A 69 -22.73 3.27 3.15
CA TYR A 69 -21.77 4.32 2.85
C TYR A 69 -20.37 3.74 2.80
N GLU A 70 -19.49 4.41 2.07
CA GLU A 70 -18.06 4.11 2.06
C GLU A 70 -17.41 4.69 3.33
N CYS A 71 -16.55 3.90 3.97
CA CYS A 71 -15.62 4.36 4.99
C CYS A 71 -14.21 3.79 4.74
N ALA A 72 -13.19 4.45 5.27
CA ALA A 72 -11.82 3.94 5.24
C ALA A 72 -11.41 3.49 6.65
N LEU A 73 -11.10 2.20 6.81
CA LEU A 73 -10.65 1.69 8.09
C LEU A 73 -9.17 2.05 8.34
N GLY A 74 -8.84 2.34 9.59
CA GLY A 74 -7.47 2.55 10.01
C GLY A 74 -6.68 1.25 9.95
N ASN A 75 -5.37 1.36 9.71
CA ASN A 75 -4.45 0.22 9.72
C ASN A 75 -4.04 -0.20 11.15
N PHE A 76 -4.73 0.31 12.17
CA PHE A 76 -4.54 0.05 13.60
C PHE A 76 -5.89 -0.23 14.28
N GLY A 77 -5.87 -0.90 15.44
CA GLY A 77 -7.06 -1.09 16.26
C GLY A 77 -8.08 -2.12 15.78
N VAL A 78 -7.98 -2.63 14.55
CA VAL A 78 -8.89 -3.68 14.06
C VAL A 78 -8.40 -5.06 14.54
N PRO A 79 -9.28 -5.93 15.08
CA PRO A 79 -8.92 -7.31 15.41
C PRO A 79 -8.36 -8.05 14.19
N GLN A 80 -7.40 -8.94 14.41
CA GLN A 80 -6.74 -9.72 13.35
C GLN A 80 -7.65 -10.76 12.65
N TYR A 81 -8.94 -10.80 12.99
CA TYR A 81 -9.94 -11.71 12.44
C TYR A 81 -11.15 -10.91 11.91
N GLY A 82 -11.73 -11.40 10.81
CA GLY A 82 -12.93 -10.81 10.21
C GLY A 82 -14.08 -10.77 11.20
N GLY A 83 -14.80 -9.65 11.23
CA GLY A 83 -15.87 -9.43 12.20
C GLY A 83 -16.80 -8.30 11.76
N SER A 84 -17.87 -8.15 12.52
CA SER A 84 -18.79 -7.03 12.38
C SER A 84 -19.22 -6.56 13.76
N MET A 85 -19.34 -5.26 13.95
CA MET A 85 -19.82 -4.66 15.19
C MET A 85 -20.91 -3.66 14.88
N SER A 86 -22.00 -3.72 15.65
CA SER A 86 -23.06 -2.72 15.63
C SER A 86 -23.03 -1.93 16.92
N GLY A 87 -23.14 -0.61 16.81
CA GLY A 87 -23.09 0.29 17.95
C GLY A 87 -23.97 1.52 17.79
N SER A 88 -24.22 2.20 18.91
CA SER A 88 -24.90 3.49 18.94
C SER A 88 -23.89 4.61 18.82
N VAL A 89 -24.15 5.59 17.95
CA VAL A 89 -23.24 6.71 17.72
C VAL A 89 -23.47 7.80 18.74
N VAL A 90 -22.38 8.30 19.33
CA VAL A 90 -22.37 9.45 20.24
C VAL A 90 -21.41 10.49 19.69
N TYR A 91 -21.88 11.74 19.62
CA TYR A 91 -21.06 12.91 19.33
C TYR A 91 -20.83 13.68 20.63
N PRO A 92 -19.59 13.79 21.14
CA PRO A 92 -19.34 14.40 22.44
C PRO A 92 -19.52 15.92 22.38
N LYS A 93 -20.08 16.51 23.46
CA LYS A 93 -20.31 17.97 23.55
C LYS A 93 -19.02 18.77 23.69
N ALA A 94 -17.99 18.18 24.29
CA ALA A 94 -16.65 18.75 24.44
C ALA A 94 -15.60 17.79 23.89
N ASN A 95 -14.40 18.30 23.60
CA ASN A 95 -13.29 17.51 23.04
C ASN A 95 -13.67 16.77 21.74
N GLN A 96 -14.42 17.44 20.84
CA GLN A 96 -14.92 16.87 19.59
C GLN A 96 -13.82 16.37 18.65
N LYS A 97 -12.59 16.88 18.79
CA LYS A 97 -11.41 16.40 18.04
C LYS A 97 -10.64 15.29 18.76
N ALA A 98 -11.03 14.88 19.96
CA ALA A 98 -10.39 13.81 20.75
C ALA A 98 -8.86 13.94 20.91
N CYS A 99 -8.33 15.16 20.94
CA CYS A 99 -6.88 15.40 21.09
C CYS A 99 -6.43 15.49 22.56
N LYS A 100 -7.38 15.47 23.49
CA LYS A 100 -7.15 15.44 24.94
C LYS A 100 -7.84 14.22 25.55
N ASN A 101 -7.54 13.89 26.80
CA ASN A 101 -8.25 12.83 27.52
C ASN A 101 -9.70 13.27 27.74
N PHE A 102 -10.67 12.37 27.54
CA PHE A 102 -12.08 12.66 27.80
C PHE A 102 -12.43 12.71 29.30
N GLU A 103 -11.60 12.08 30.14
CA GLU A 103 -11.68 12.17 31.61
C GLU A 103 -11.57 13.63 32.08
N ASP A 104 -10.75 14.45 31.41
CA ASP A 104 -10.58 15.89 31.71
C ASP A 104 -11.87 16.72 31.49
N PHE A 105 -12.88 16.12 30.85
CA PHE A 105 -14.17 16.75 30.52
C PHE A 105 -15.35 16.01 31.17
N ASP A 106 -15.10 15.10 32.11
CA ASP A 106 -16.10 14.23 32.75
C ASP A 106 -16.92 13.39 31.73
N ILE A 107 -16.31 13.04 30.59
CA ILE A 107 -16.95 12.23 29.53
C ILE A 107 -16.48 10.78 29.62
N SER A 108 -17.44 9.85 29.71
CA SER A 108 -17.21 8.40 29.62
C SER A 108 -18.19 7.78 28.62
N PHE A 109 -17.66 6.87 27.79
CA PHE A 109 -18.41 6.13 26.78
C PHE A 109 -18.69 4.68 27.20
N ILE A 110 -18.28 4.29 28.41
CA ILE A 110 -18.58 2.97 29.00
C ILE A 110 -20.11 2.85 29.08
N SER A 111 -20.66 1.89 28.36
CA SER A 111 -22.10 1.62 28.39
C SER A 111 -22.48 1.08 29.77
N ARG A 112 -23.27 1.84 30.54
CA ARG A 112 -23.58 1.54 31.96
C ARG A 112 -24.64 0.44 32.15
N VAL A 113 -25.20 -0.11 31.07
CA VAL A 113 -26.22 -1.17 31.07
C VAL A 113 -26.00 -2.00 29.81
N ALA A 114 -26.50 -3.26 29.74
CA ALA A 114 -26.48 -4.19 28.60
C ALA A 114 -27.09 -3.61 27.29
N GLY A 115 -26.52 -2.52 26.80
CA GLY A 115 -26.87 -1.78 25.60
C GLY A 115 -25.79 -1.93 24.53
N LEU A 116 -26.09 -1.41 23.35
CA LEU A 116 -25.17 -1.47 22.22
C LEU A 116 -23.82 -0.80 22.54
N PRO A 117 -22.70 -1.33 22.02
CA PRO A 117 -21.39 -0.68 22.09
C PRO A 117 -21.45 0.78 21.64
N THR A 118 -20.70 1.66 22.32
CA THR A 118 -20.66 3.09 21.99
C THR A 118 -19.68 3.38 20.87
N PHE A 119 -20.17 3.93 19.76
CA PHE A 119 -19.36 4.41 18.65
C PHE A 119 -19.18 5.92 18.79
N VAL A 120 -17.95 6.39 18.95
CA VAL A 120 -17.68 7.80 19.18
C VAL A 120 -17.37 8.49 17.87
N LEU A 121 -18.17 9.49 17.50
CA LEU A 121 -17.92 10.35 16.35
C LEU A 121 -17.06 11.54 16.76
N VAL A 122 -15.95 11.77 16.05
CA VAL A 122 -15.02 12.89 16.29
C VAL A 122 -14.66 13.59 15.00
N ASP A 123 -14.11 14.80 15.12
CA ASP A 123 -13.62 15.61 14.02
C ASP A 123 -12.16 15.36 13.67
N ARG A 124 -11.88 15.33 12.36
CA ARG A 124 -10.52 15.41 11.83
C ARG A 124 -9.89 16.79 12.12
N GLY A 125 -8.63 16.77 12.56
CA GLY A 125 -7.82 17.98 12.82
C GLY A 125 -7.07 17.92 14.14
N ASP A 126 -6.15 18.88 14.33
CA ASP A 126 -5.33 19.17 15.52
C ASP A 126 -4.33 18.10 15.98
N CYS A 127 -4.64 16.82 15.81
CA CYS A 127 -3.78 15.71 16.22
C CYS A 127 -3.95 14.46 15.32
N TYR A 128 -3.03 13.50 15.45
CA TYR A 128 -3.02 12.24 14.69
C TYR A 128 -4.23 11.35 14.97
N PHE A 129 -4.59 10.50 13.99
CA PHE A 129 -5.72 9.58 14.10
C PHE A 129 -5.55 8.55 15.23
N THR A 130 -4.33 8.07 15.42
CA THR A 130 -3.97 7.11 16.46
C THR A 130 -4.17 7.68 17.86
N LEU A 131 -3.81 8.94 18.10
CA LEU A 131 -4.04 9.62 19.37
C LEU A 131 -5.55 9.78 19.67
N LYS A 132 -6.35 10.09 18.64
CA LYS A 132 -7.82 10.17 18.78
C LYS A 132 -8.39 8.82 19.22
N ALA A 133 -7.97 7.75 18.56
CA ALA A 133 -8.40 6.39 18.88
C ALA A 133 -7.98 5.97 20.29
N TRP A 134 -6.75 6.30 20.69
CA TRP A 134 -6.26 6.05 22.05
C TRP A 134 -7.11 6.75 23.11
N ASN A 135 -7.38 8.05 22.94
CA ASN A 135 -8.17 8.83 23.90
C ASN A 135 -9.62 8.32 23.97
N ALA A 136 -10.23 7.98 22.83
CA ALA A 136 -11.57 7.40 22.81
C ALA A 136 -11.63 6.02 23.47
N GLN A 137 -10.63 5.18 23.24
CA GLN A 137 -10.52 3.86 23.87
C GLN A 137 -10.43 3.96 25.39
N ARG A 138 -9.55 4.83 25.91
CA ARG A 138 -9.42 5.05 27.35
C ARG A 138 -10.73 5.49 28.01
N ALA A 139 -11.54 6.26 27.27
CA ALA A 139 -12.86 6.69 27.70
C ALA A 139 -13.95 5.60 27.60
N GLY A 140 -13.62 4.40 27.11
CA GLY A 140 -14.54 3.27 27.00
C GLY A 140 -15.32 3.17 25.70
N ALA A 141 -14.88 3.86 24.64
CA ALA A 141 -15.46 3.70 23.32
C ALA A 141 -15.21 2.29 22.78
N ALA A 142 -16.15 1.73 22.02
CA ALA A 142 -15.97 0.44 21.35
C ALA A 142 -15.45 0.59 19.91
N THR A 143 -15.69 1.75 19.29
CA THR A 143 -15.24 2.10 17.93
C THR A 143 -15.18 3.62 17.83
N ILE A 144 -14.23 4.12 17.05
CA ILE A 144 -14.11 5.54 16.73
C ILE A 144 -14.40 5.81 15.25
N LEU A 145 -15.25 6.81 15.01
CA LEU A 145 -15.58 7.30 13.68
C LEU A 145 -15.02 8.71 13.56
N VAL A 146 -14.15 8.94 12.59
CA VAL A 146 -13.55 10.25 12.34
C VAL A 146 -14.24 10.88 11.13
N ALA A 147 -14.93 12.00 11.32
CA ALA A 147 -15.51 12.76 10.23
C ALA A 147 -14.43 13.62 9.56
N ASP A 148 -14.32 13.49 8.24
CA ASP A 148 -13.44 14.35 7.47
C ASP A 148 -13.91 15.81 7.52
N ASN A 149 -12.96 16.74 7.54
CA ASN A 149 -13.22 18.18 7.48
C ASN A 149 -13.11 18.74 6.06
N ARG A 150 -12.68 17.93 5.09
CA ARG A 150 -12.54 18.33 3.67
C ARG A 150 -13.46 17.49 2.77
N PRO A 151 -13.99 18.07 1.68
CA PRO A 151 -14.69 17.31 0.63
C PRO A 151 -13.66 16.65 -0.30
N GLU A 152 -12.90 15.69 0.22
CA GLU A 152 -11.89 14.92 -0.54
C GLU A 152 -12.23 13.42 -0.57
N PRO A 153 -11.66 12.64 -1.51
CA PRO A 153 -11.74 11.19 -1.44
C PRO A 153 -11.24 10.68 -0.08
N LEU A 154 -11.86 9.62 0.43
CA LEU A 154 -11.42 9.00 1.68
C LEU A 154 -9.92 8.69 1.61
N ILE A 155 -9.21 9.01 2.68
CA ILE A 155 -7.79 8.70 2.85
C ILE A 155 -7.62 7.53 3.82
N THR A 156 -6.48 6.82 3.74
CA THR A 156 -6.11 5.85 4.76
C THR A 156 -5.64 6.58 6.01
N MET A 157 -6.19 6.22 7.17
CA MET A 157 -5.69 6.70 8.45
C MET A 157 -4.43 5.91 8.79
N ASP A 158 -3.27 6.51 8.52
CA ASP A 158 -1.97 5.93 8.85
C ASP A 158 -1.48 6.43 10.21
N ALA A 159 -0.63 5.63 10.85
CA ALA A 159 0.16 6.07 11.97
C ALA A 159 1.27 7.02 11.47
N PRO A 160 1.63 8.07 12.21
CA PRO A 160 2.69 8.99 11.79
C PRO A 160 4.03 8.26 11.59
N GLU A 161 4.72 8.54 10.48
CA GLU A 161 6.02 7.95 10.12
C GLU A 161 7.17 8.37 11.05
N ASP A 162 7.06 9.56 11.64
CA ASP A 162 8.14 10.24 12.39
C ASP A 162 8.02 10.11 13.92
N GLU A 163 7.05 9.36 14.44
CA GLU A 163 7.09 9.00 15.86
C GLU A 163 8.11 7.88 16.04
N THR A 164 9.12 8.15 16.86
CA THR A 164 10.07 7.16 17.36
C THR A 164 9.30 5.94 17.88
N ALA A 165 9.96 4.80 18.01
CA ALA A 165 9.42 3.57 18.54
C ALA A 165 8.88 3.65 20.01
N ASP A 166 8.51 4.84 20.50
CA ASP A 166 8.10 5.21 21.86
C ASP A 166 6.58 5.43 22.02
N ALA A 167 5.79 5.33 20.97
CA ALA A 167 4.33 5.34 21.12
C ALA A 167 3.84 3.95 21.53
N GLU A 168 4.18 3.49 22.74
CA GLU A 168 3.68 2.24 23.36
C GLU A 168 2.15 2.09 23.19
N TYR A 169 1.44 3.22 23.16
CA TYR A 169 0.00 3.29 22.93
C TYR A 169 -0.44 2.71 21.57
N LEU A 170 0.35 2.80 20.50
CA LEU A 170 -0.02 2.30 19.15
C LEU A 170 -0.27 0.79 19.14
N LEU A 171 0.56 0.02 19.87
CA LEU A 171 0.39 -1.42 20.01
C LEU A 171 -0.81 -1.78 20.90
N ASN A 172 -1.27 -0.83 21.72
CA ASN A 172 -2.35 -1.01 22.68
C ASN A 172 -3.71 -0.47 22.17
N ILE A 173 -3.80 0.09 20.96
CA ILE A 173 -5.10 0.42 20.35
C ILE A 173 -5.75 -0.89 19.86
N THR A 174 -6.96 -1.15 20.37
CA THR A 174 -7.75 -2.37 20.15
C THR A 174 -9.14 -2.09 19.58
N ILE A 175 -9.53 -0.82 19.49
CA ILE A 175 -10.83 -0.42 18.93
C ILE A 175 -10.73 -0.14 17.42
N PRO A 176 -11.69 -0.62 16.61
CA PRO A 176 -11.76 -0.26 15.20
C PRO A 176 -11.88 1.25 15.02
N SER A 177 -11.18 1.77 14.02
CA SER A 177 -11.18 3.18 13.66
C SER A 177 -11.61 3.34 12.20
N ALA A 178 -12.62 4.15 11.91
CA ALA A 178 -13.08 4.41 10.55
C ALA A 178 -13.14 5.90 10.21
N LEU A 179 -12.62 6.31 9.05
CA LEU A 179 -12.78 7.63 8.49
C LEU A 179 -14.06 7.68 7.64
N LEU A 180 -14.87 8.70 7.89
CA LEU A 180 -16.11 9.00 7.17
C LEU A 180 -15.91 10.22 6.29
N SER A 181 -16.62 10.28 5.16
CA SER A 181 -16.67 11.48 4.34
C SER A 181 -17.24 12.66 5.13
N ARG A 182 -16.85 13.88 4.75
CA ARG A 182 -17.39 15.11 5.33
C ARG A 182 -18.92 15.15 5.30
N SER A 183 -19.54 14.74 4.19
CA SER A 183 -20.99 14.76 4.01
C SER A 183 -21.71 13.79 4.95
N LEU A 184 -21.19 12.56 5.10
CA LEU A 184 -21.77 11.58 6.02
C LEU A 184 -21.61 12.05 7.47
N GLY A 185 -20.41 12.50 7.84
CA GLY A 185 -20.12 13.01 9.18
C GLY A 185 -21.04 14.17 9.57
N SER A 186 -21.26 15.14 8.68
CA SER A 186 -22.20 16.24 8.95
C SER A 186 -23.63 15.76 9.11
N THR A 187 -24.08 14.80 8.30
CA THR A 187 -25.47 14.33 8.36
C THR A 187 -25.75 13.53 9.63
N ILE A 188 -24.78 12.72 10.09
CA ILE A 188 -24.88 12.01 11.37
C ILE A 188 -24.94 13.01 12.54
N LYS A 189 -24.12 14.08 12.53
CA LYS A 189 -24.18 15.11 13.57
C LYS A 189 -25.53 15.80 13.61
N THR A 190 -26.06 16.22 12.45
CA THR A 190 -27.39 16.82 12.37
C THR A 190 -28.47 15.89 12.91
N ALA A 191 -28.40 14.59 12.64
CA ALA A 191 -29.32 13.61 13.21
C ALA A 191 -29.25 13.55 14.75
N ILE A 192 -28.03 13.54 15.30
CA ILE A 192 -27.79 13.53 16.75
C ILE A 192 -28.28 14.83 17.40
N ASP A 193 -28.03 15.98 16.77
CA ASP A 193 -28.47 17.30 17.26
C ASP A 193 -30.00 17.43 17.28
N GLN A 194 -30.68 16.75 16.34
CA GLN A 194 -32.14 16.65 16.30
C GLN A 194 -32.72 15.63 17.30
N GLY A 195 -31.87 14.98 18.11
CA GLY A 195 -32.29 13.96 19.07
C GLY A 195 -32.66 12.61 18.44
N VAL A 196 -32.32 12.40 17.16
CA VAL A 196 -32.58 11.13 16.47
C VAL A 196 -31.43 10.15 16.76
N PRO A 197 -31.70 8.98 17.37
CA PRO A 197 -30.64 8.03 17.68
C PRO A 197 -30.08 7.41 16.39
N VAL A 198 -28.75 7.47 16.24
CA VAL A 198 -28.02 6.89 15.10
C VAL A 198 -27.34 5.60 15.52
N ARG A 199 -27.58 4.53 14.76
CA ARG A 199 -27.01 3.20 14.93
C ARG A 199 -26.27 2.82 13.66
N ILE A 200 -25.06 2.31 13.82
CA ILE A 200 -24.18 1.96 12.72
C ILE A 200 -23.74 0.51 12.91
N SER A 201 -23.75 -0.23 11.81
CA SER A 201 -23.10 -1.53 11.68
C SER A 201 -21.84 -1.36 10.83
N LEU A 202 -20.70 -1.65 11.43
CA LEU A 202 -19.40 -1.74 10.76
C LEU A 202 -19.14 -3.21 10.45
N ASP A 203 -18.91 -3.55 9.19
CA ASP A 203 -18.53 -4.89 8.76
C ASP A 203 -17.15 -4.82 8.11
N TRP A 204 -16.17 -5.51 8.71
CA TRP A 204 -14.80 -5.62 8.19
C TRP A 204 -14.48 -7.07 7.79
N ARG A 205 -15.49 -7.91 7.63
CA ARG A 205 -15.31 -9.24 7.04
C ARG A 205 -14.71 -9.16 5.64
N GLU A 206 -15.03 -8.14 4.85
CA GLU A 206 -14.45 -8.00 3.51
C GLU A 206 -12.94 -7.74 3.51
N ILE A 207 -12.40 -6.97 4.46
CA ILE A 207 -10.94 -6.86 4.65
C ILE A 207 -10.34 -8.25 4.92
N PHE A 208 -11.00 -9.03 5.77
CA PHE A 208 -10.55 -10.39 6.07
C PHE A 208 -10.70 -11.34 4.88
N PHE A 209 -11.81 -11.30 4.14
CA PHE A 209 -12.04 -12.13 2.95
C PHE A 209 -11.09 -11.76 1.80
N GLN A 210 -10.58 -10.53 1.77
CA GLN A 210 -9.48 -10.14 0.88
C GLN A 210 -8.10 -10.61 1.41
N ALA A 211 -7.97 -10.89 2.70
CA ALA A 211 -6.73 -11.31 3.36
C ALA A 211 -6.59 -12.84 3.58
N LEU A 212 -7.66 -13.66 3.49
CA LEU A 212 -7.66 -15.12 3.73
C LEU A 212 -8.71 -15.87 2.87
N PRO A 213 -8.43 -17.13 2.47
CA PRO A 213 -7.82 -17.54 1.21
C PRO A 213 -8.81 -17.60 0.01
N HIS A 214 -8.25 -17.38 -1.18
CA HIS A 214 -8.80 -17.80 -2.49
C HIS A 214 -8.99 -19.33 -2.53
N PRO A 215 -9.58 -19.94 -3.58
CA PRO A 215 -9.99 -21.36 -3.66
C PRO A 215 -8.92 -22.44 -3.38
N ASN A 216 -7.68 -22.08 -3.08
CA ASN A 216 -6.52 -22.95 -3.01
C ASN A 216 -5.89 -23.01 -1.59
N ASP A 217 -6.59 -22.56 -0.54
CA ASP A 217 -6.12 -22.64 0.86
C ASP A 217 -4.76 -21.97 1.15
N ARG A 218 -4.37 -20.97 0.35
CA ARG A 218 -3.11 -20.21 0.52
C ARG A 218 -3.35 -18.72 0.67
N VAL A 219 -2.52 -18.09 1.50
CA VAL A 219 -2.49 -16.62 1.68
C VAL A 219 -1.54 -15.99 0.68
N ALA A 220 -2.07 -15.21 -0.27
CA ALA A 220 -1.23 -14.41 -1.15
C ALA A 220 -0.78 -13.13 -0.44
N TYR A 221 0.51 -12.82 -0.48
CA TYR A 221 1.04 -11.57 0.06
C TYR A 221 2.12 -11.00 -0.85
N GLU A 222 2.21 -9.67 -0.83
CA GLU A 222 3.10 -8.90 -1.68
C GLU A 222 4.10 -8.12 -0.85
N LEU A 223 5.31 -7.93 -1.38
CA LEU A 223 6.32 -7.05 -0.78
C LEU A 223 6.72 -5.97 -1.77
N TRP A 224 6.37 -4.73 -1.44
CA TRP A 224 6.78 -3.54 -2.18
C TRP A 224 8.12 -3.05 -1.63
N THR A 225 9.16 -3.10 -2.47
CA THR A 225 10.56 -2.93 -2.06
C THR A 225 11.36 -2.18 -3.12
N ASN A 226 12.60 -1.85 -2.80
CA ASN A 226 13.59 -1.28 -3.71
C ASN A 226 14.98 -1.82 -3.35
N SER A 227 15.87 -1.99 -4.32
CA SER A 227 17.26 -2.40 -4.09
C SER A 227 18.18 -1.23 -3.73
N ASN A 228 17.63 -0.05 -3.41
CA ASN A 228 18.42 1.06 -2.93
C ASN A 228 18.77 0.83 -1.45
N ASP A 229 20.05 0.92 -1.11
CA ASP A 229 20.54 0.75 0.26
C ASP A 229 20.85 2.11 0.93
N GLU A 230 20.97 3.18 0.16
CA GLU A 230 21.26 4.54 0.66
C GLU A 230 20.02 5.43 0.51
N CYS A 231 19.19 5.42 1.56
CA CYS A 231 18.11 6.38 1.76
C CYS A 231 17.87 6.70 3.25
N GLY A 232 18.90 6.52 4.08
CA GLY A 232 18.86 6.73 5.51
C GLY A 232 18.08 5.64 6.27
N SER A 233 17.46 6.02 7.39
CA SER A 233 16.79 5.12 8.32
C SER A 233 15.69 4.25 7.68
N LYS A 234 15.06 4.72 6.59
CA LYS A 234 14.05 3.98 5.83
C LYS A 234 14.65 2.75 5.14
N CYS A 235 15.79 2.90 4.46
CA CYS A 235 16.49 1.79 3.81
C CYS A 235 17.04 0.81 4.85
N ASP A 236 17.57 1.30 5.97
CA ASP A 236 18.04 0.46 7.08
C ASP A 236 16.90 -0.40 7.68
N ALA A 237 15.72 0.20 7.87
CA ALA A 237 14.55 -0.51 8.35
C ALA A 237 14.09 -1.61 7.38
N GLN A 238 14.11 -1.31 6.08
CA GLN A 238 13.77 -2.26 5.02
C GLN A 238 14.75 -3.44 4.96
N ILE A 239 16.07 -3.17 4.99
CA ILE A 239 17.11 -4.22 5.02
C ILE A 239 16.96 -5.07 6.28
N ARG A 240 16.70 -4.44 7.44
CA ARG A 240 16.47 -5.16 8.71
C ARG A 240 15.23 -6.04 8.64
N PHE A 241 14.15 -5.57 8.02
CA PHE A 241 12.95 -6.36 7.77
C PHE A 241 13.25 -7.58 6.89
N LEU A 242 13.91 -7.40 5.74
CA LEU A 242 14.27 -8.50 4.84
C LEU A 242 15.08 -9.59 5.56
N LYS A 243 16.09 -9.18 6.37
CA LYS A 243 16.93 -10.10 7.15
C LYS A 243 16.13 -10.87 8.20
N ARG A 244 15.25 -10.19 8.96
CA ARG A 244 14.45 -10.82 10.02
C ARG A 244 13.33 -11.70 9.47
N PHE A 245 12.69 -11.28 8.38
CA PHE A 245 11.51 -11.96 7.85
C PHE A 245 11.86 -13.15 6.95
N LYS A 246 13.06 -13.18 6.34
CA LYS A 246 13.53 -14.28 5.48
C LYS A 246 13.20 -15.68 6.03
N GLY A 247 13.54 -15.96 7.28
CA GLY A 247 13.32 -17.29 7.88
C GLY A 247 11.84 -17.65 7.94
N ALA A 248 11.01 -16.73 8.43
CA ALA A 248 9.56 -16.90 8.49
C ALA A 248 8.96 -17.08 7.09
N ALA A 249 9.34 -16.24 6.13
CA ALA A 249 8.87 -16.32 4.76
C ALA A 249 9.21 -17.66 4.10
N GLN A 250 10.44 -18.15 4.29
CA GLN A 250 10.86 -19.45 3.78
C GLN A 250 10.09 -20.60 4.42
N ILE A 251 9.80 -20.55 5.73
CA ILE A 251 9.02 -21.58 6.42
C ILE A 251 7.57 -21.60 5.90
N LEU A 252 6.95 -20.41 5.77
CA LEU A 252 5.57 -20.26 5.29
C LEU A 252 5.41 -20.74 3.83
N GLU A 253 6.35 -20.40 2.96
CA GLU A 253 6.35 -20.82 1.54
C GLU A 253 6.73 -22.29 1.34
N LYS A 254 7.67 -22.83 2.13
CA LYS A 254 8.07 -24.24 2.01
C LYS A 254 7.01 -25.17 2.57
N GLY A 255 6.31 -24.75 3.63
CA GLY A 255 5.30 -25.56 4.32
C GLY A 255 5.85 -26.91 4.76
N ALA A 256 6.47 -26.98 5.94
CA ALA A 256 6.68 -28.28 6.55
C ALA A 256 5.29 -28.92 6.82
N GLN A 257 5.04 -30.09 6.25
CA GLN A 257 3.92 -31.00 6.54
C GLN A 257 2.52 -30.73 5.96
N THR A 258 2.37 -30.30 4.70
CA THR A 258 1.06 -30.48 4.03
C THR A 258 1.21 -31.04 2.62
N LEU A 259 0.40 -32.05 2.30
CA LEU A 259 0.24 -32.69 0.98
C LEU A 259 -0.16 -31.69 -0.14
N LEU A 260 -0.50 -30.44 0.23
CA LEU A 260 -1.02 -29.37 -0.62
C LEU A 260 0.00 -28.24 -0.92
N GLY A 261 1.22 -28.33 -0.38
CA GLY A 261 2.27 -27.30 -0.50
C GLY A 261 2.19 -26.17 0.56
N GLY A 262 3.02 -25.13 0.41
CA GLY A 262 3.17 -24.05 1.40
C GLY A 262 1.91 -23.24 1.70
N TYR A 263 1.88 -22.60 2.88
CA TYR A 263 0.74 -21.83 3.40
C TYR A 263 0.54 -20.48 2.72
N THR A 264 1.58 -19.98 2.05
CA THR A 264 1.58 -18.65 1.45
C THR A 264 1.91 -18.68 -0.04
N ARG A 265 1.61 -17.56 -0.72
CA ARG A 265 2.04 -17.25 -2.08
C ARG A 265 2.61 -15.84 -2.13
N PHE A 266 3.93 -15.77 -2.05
CA PHE A 266 4.70 -14.54 -2.07
C PHE A 266 4.87 -13.95 -3.48
N THR A 267 4.80 -12.62 -3.64
CA THR A 267 5.24 -11.91 -4.85
C THR A 267 5.98 -10.59 -4.51
N PRO A 268 7.23 -10.37 -4.96
CA PRO A 268 7.93 -9.11 -4.79
C PRO A 268 7.55 -8.09 -5.88
N HIS A 269 7.41 -6.83 -5.47
CA HIS A 269 7.15 -5.68 -6.33
C HIS A 269 8.21 -4.61 -6.09
N TYR A 270 8.62 -3.94 -7.17
CA TYR A 270 9.66 -2.92 -7.11
C TYR A 270 9.08 -1.56 -7.43
N ILE A 271 9.39 -0.60 -6.56
CA ILE A 271 8.98 0.80 -6.75
C ILE A 271 9.82 1.40 -7.87
N THR A 272 9.14 2.02 -8.84
CA THR A 272 9.79 2.72 -9.95
C THR A 272 9.17 4.10 -10.12
N TRP A 273 9.99 5.04 -10.53
CA TRP A 273 9.61 6.38 -10.90
C TRP A 273 9.63 6.50 -12.43
N TYR A 274 9.10 7.60 -12.95
CA TYR A 274 9.19 7.90 -14.37
C TYR A 274 9.74 9.31 -14.56
N CYS A 275 10.37 9.52 -15.71
CA CYS A 275 10.87 10.80 -16.14
C CYS A 275 9.86 11.42 -17.11
N PRO A 276 9.36 12.64 -16.85
CA PRO A 276 8.41 13.30 -17.74
C PRO A 276 9.00 13.52 -19.13
N GLU A 277 8.15 13.49 -20.17
CA GLU A 277 8.57 13.56 -21.57
C GLU A 277 9.45 14.77 -21.90
N ALA A 278 9.14 15.92 -21.28
CA ALA A 278 9.90 17.16 -21.42
C ALA A 278 11.38 17.03 -21.01
N PHE A 279 11.71 16.06 -20.15
CA PHE A 279 13.05 15.89 -19.59
C PHE A 279 13.79 14.66 -20.14
N LEU A 280 13.25 13.93 -21.12
CA LEU A 280 13.88 12.72 -21.67
C LEU A 280 15.29 12.96 -22.24
N ALA A 281 15.52 14.15 -22.80
CA ALA A 281 16.82 14.51 -23.35
C ALA A 281 17.85 14.91 -22.27
N SER A 282 17.39 15.24 -21.05
CA SER A 282 18.24 15.72 -19.96
C SER A 282 19.25 14.67 -19.51
N ARG A 283 20.38 15.14 -18.97
CA ARG A 283 21.42 14.26 -18.44
C ARG A 283 20.92 13.44 -17.25
N GLN A 284 20.10 14.06 -16.39
CA GLN A 284 19.51 13.47 -15.20
C GLN A 284 18.60 12.30 -15.57
N CYS A 285 17.71 12.50 -16.54
CA CYS A 285 16.83 11.42 -17.00
C CYS A 285 17.62 10.25 -17.60
N LYS A 286 18.64 10.54 -18.42
CA LYS A 286 19.48 9.52 -19.04
C LYS A 286 20.35 8.76 -18.03
N SER A 287 20.78 9.40 -16.94
CA SER A 287 21.60 8.74 -15.92
C SER A 287 20.77 7.94 -14.93
N GLN A 288 19.54 8.37 -14.64
CA GLN A 288 18.69 7.80 -13.58
C GLN A 288 17.65 6.78 -14.08
N CYS A 289 17.43 6.69 -15.40
CA CYS A 289 16.35 5.90 -15.98
C CYS A 289 16.81 4.88 -17.04
N ILE A 290 15.95 3.89 -17.30
CA ILE A 290 16.02 2.99 -18.45
C ILE A 290 14.76 3.10 -19.31
N ASN A 291 14.79 2.46 -20.49
CA ASN A 291 13.65 2.37 -21.42
C ASN A 291 13.05 3.74 -21.77
N GLY A 292 13.91 4.71 -22.12
CA GLY A 292 13.47 6.05 -22.51
C GLY A 292 12.72 6.80 -21.40
N GLY A 293 13.15 6.67 -20.14
CA GLY A 293 12.55 7.41 -19.02
C GLY A 293 11.34 6.74 -18.37
N ARG A 294 10.91 5.57 -18.86
CA ARG A 294 9.73 4.87 -18.30
C ARG A 294 9.95 4.28 -16.91
N TYR A 295 11.18 3.87 -16.62
CA TYR A 295 11.55 3.29 -15.32
C TYR A 295 12.80 3.97 -14.79
N CYS A 296 12.66 4.64 -13.65
CA CYS A 296 13.68 5.45 -13.00
C CYS A 296 13.75 5.13 -11.51
N ALA A 297 14.90 5.36 -10.90
CA ALA A 297 15.01 5.48 -9.45
C ALA A 297 15.64 6.83 -9.10
N PRO A 298 15.31 7.42 -7.95
CA PRO A 298 16.10 8.51 -7.41
C PRO A 298 17.54 8.05 -7.20
N ASP A 299 18.46 8.98 -7.36
CA ASP A 299 19.86 8.73 -7.09
C ASP A 299 20.03 8.41 -5.58
N PRO A 300 20.56 7.22 -5.22
CA PRO A 300 20.82 6.85 -3.83
C PRO A 300 21.58 7.90 -3.04
N GLU A 301 22.58 8.51 -3.67
CA GLU A 301 23.52 9.41 -3.01
C GLU A 301 23.08 10.89 -3.09
N GLN A 302 21.99 11.17 -3.82
CA GLN A 302 21.56 12.52 -4.21
C GLN A 302 22.68 13.35 -4.90
N ASP A 303 23.74 12.69 -5.35
CA ASP A 303 24.87 13.27 -6.07
C ASP A 303 24.97 12.64 -7.47
N PHE A 304 24.49 13.34 -8.48
CA PHE A 304 24.52 12.89 -9.88
C PHE A 304 25.93 12.78 -10.48
N SER A 305 27.00 13.11 -9.73
CA SER A 305 28.38 13.17 -10.19
C SER A 305 29.26 12.04 -9.66
N ARG A 306 28.83 11.31 -8.63
CA ARG A 306 29.56 10.24 -7.96
C ARG A 306 28.58 9.13 -7.55
N GLY A 307 29.10 7.95 -7.21
CA GLY A 307 28.25 6.87 -6.73
C GLY A 307 27.54 6.02 -7.77
N TYR A 308 26.54 5.29 -7.29
CA TYR A 308 25.59 4.54 -8.10
C TYR A 308 24.49 5.46 -8.62
N ASN A 309 24.14 5.34 -9.89
CA ASN A 309 23.00 6.10 -10.41
C ASN A 309 21.72 5.29 -10.22
N GLY A 310 20.56 5.96 -10.23
CA GLY A 310 19.24 5.34 -10.22
C GLY A 310 19.01 4.34 -11.36
N ARG A 311 19.75 4.46 -12.48
CA ARG A 311 19.76 3.43 -13.53
C ARG A 311 20.28 2.09 -13.01
N ASP A 312 21.31 2.09 -12.17
CA ASP A 312 21.88 0.87 -11.60
C ASP A 312 20.92 0.22 -10.60
N VAL A 313 20.22 1.04 -9.81
CA VAL A 313 19.14 0.59 -8.92
C VAL A 313 18.02 -0.08 -9.71
N ILE A 314 17.55 0.54 -10.80
CA ILE A 314 16.48 -0.05 -11.62
C ILE A 314 16.94 -1.34 -12.32
N ILE A 315 18.18 -1.38 -12.83
CA ILE A 315 18.75 -2.61 -13.41
C ILE A 315 18.80 -3.70 -12.34
N GLN A 316 19.16 -3.36 -11.11
CA GLN A 316 19.19 -4.32 -10.03
C GLN A 316 17.78 -4.79 -9.64
N ASN A 317 16.81 -3.89 -9.47
CA ASN A 317 15.39 -4.23 -9.28
C ASN A 317 14.89 -5.20 -10.36
N LEU A 318 15.22 -4.94 -11.63
CA LEU A 318 14.87 -5.81 -12.74
C LEU A 318 15.50 -7.20 -12.62
N ARG A 319 16.77 -7.30 -12.20
CA ARG A 319 17.44 -8.58 -11.95
C ARG A 319 16.76 -9.35 -10.82
N GLN A 320 16.43 -8.69 -9.71
CA GLN A 320 15.77 -9.36 -8.60
C GLN A 320 14.36 -9.85 -8.97
N ALA A 321 13.60 -9.06 -9.74
CA ALA A 321 12.29 -9.46 -10.27
C ALA A 321 12.39 -10.63 -11.26
N CYS A 322 13.39 -10.61 -12.14
CA CYS A 322 13.67 -11.69 -13.07
C CYS A 322 14.05 -12.98 -12.31
N PHE A 323 14.92 -12.87 -11.30
CA PHE A 323 15.30 -13.99 -10.45
C PHE A 323 14.08 -14.62 -9.76
N PHE A 324 13.20 -13.80 -9.19
CA PHE A 324 11.94 -14.27 -8.61
C PHE A 324 11.11 -15.06 -9.62
N ARG A 325 10.93 -14.53 -10.84
CA ARG A 325 10.17 -15.19 -11.89
C ARG A 325 10.71 -16.58 -12.21
N VAL A 326 12.03 -16.70 -12.42
CA VAL A 326 12.68 -17.98 -12.73
C VAL A 326 12.52 -18.98 -11.57
N MET A 327 12.71 -18.51 -10.33
CA MET A 327 12.58 -19.37 -9.16
C MET A 327 11.14 -19.81 -8.89
N ASN A 328 10.17 -18.94 -9.18
CA ASN A 328 8.75 -19.23 -9.10
C ASN A 328 8.31 -20.25 -10.16
N GLU A 329 8.77 -20.09 -11.41
CA GLU A 329 8.56 -21.08 -12.48
C GLU A 329 9.19 -22.44 -12.15
N SER A 330 10.31 -22.43 -11.41
CA SER A 330 10.99 -23.64 -10.90
C SER A 330 10.36 -24.24 -9.63
N GLY A 331 9.26 -23.66 -9.13
CA GLY A 331 8.57 -24.12 -7.92
C GLY A 331 9.31 -23.89 -6.60
N LYS A 332 10.33 -23.01 -6.59
CA LYS A 332 11.13 -22.67 -5.40
C LYS A 332 11.22 -21.15 -5.18
N PRO A 333 10.10 -20.40 -5.13
CA PRO A 333 10.09 -18.94 -5.02
C PRO A 333 10.82 -18.42 -3.77
N TRP A 334 10.86 -19.21 -2.69
CA TRP A 334 11.51 -18.84 -1.43
C TRP A 334 13.03 -18.61 -1.52
N ILE A 335 13.69 -19.06 -2.59
CA ILE A 335 15.13 -18.82 -2.83
C ILE A 335 15.38 -17.34 -3.15
N TRP A 336 14.37 -16.60 -3.61
CA TRP A 336 14.48 -15.15 -3.78
C TRP A 336 14.89 -14.45 -2.48
N TRP A 337 14.40 -14.91 -1.32
CA TRP A 337 14.79 -14.38 -0.01
C TRP A 337 16.27 -14.57 0.29
N ASP A 338 16.88 -15.66 -0.18
CA ASP A 338 18.34 -15.87 -0.07
C ASP A 338 19.08 -14.86 -0.94
N TYR A 339 18.67 -14.71 -2.19
CA TYR A 339 19.31 -13.80 -3.15
C TYR A 339 19.30 -12.34 -2.67
N VAL A 340 18.15 -11.81 -2.23
CA VAL A 340 18.06 -10.39 -1.83
C VAL A 340 18.77 -10.11 -0.52
N THR A 341 18.75 -11.04 0.43
CA THR A 341 19.48 -10.89 1.69
C THR A 341 20.98 -11.00 1.50
N ASP A 342 21.45 -11.93 0.67
CA ASP A 342 22.87 -12.06 0.32
C ASP A 342 23.36 -10.87 -0.48
N PHE A 343 22.54 -10.33 -1.40
CA PHE A 343 22.87 -9.11 -2.13
C PHE A 343 23.05 -7.93 -1.17
N ALA A 344 22.11 -7.70 -0.25
CA ALA A 344 22.20 -6.61 0.74
C ALA A 344 23.40 -6.75 1.71
N ILE A 345 23.93 -7.97 1.90
CA ILE A 345 25.13 -8.21 2.73
C ILE A 345 26.41 -8.02 1.93
N ARG A 346 26.46 -8.55 0.70
CA ARG A 346 27.70 -8.64 -0.10
C ARG A 346 27.91 -7.44 -1.02
N CYS A 347 26.85 -6.75 -1.39
CA CYS A 347 26.85 -5.66 -2.36
C CYS A 347 26.11 -4.43 -1.80
N PRO A 348 26.46 -3.93 -0.60
CA PRO A 348 25.84 -2.71 -0.11
C PRO A 348 26.20 -1.58 -1.08
N ILE A 349 25.19 -0.88 -1.59
CA ILE A 349 25.39 0.32 -2.42
C ILE A 349 25.88 1.42 -1.48
N THR A 350 27.20 1.53 -1.29
CA THR A 350 27.83 2.56 -0.47
C THR A 350 28.89 3.36 -1.22
N HIS A 351 29.12 4.60 -0.77
CA HIS A 351 30.08 5.57 -1.32
C HIS A 351 31.49 4.98 -1.66
N GLU A 352 31.95 3.92 -0.99
CA GLU A 352 33.28 3.33 -1.21
C GLU A 352 33.32 2.09 -2.12
N THR A 353 32.19 1.48 -2.49
CA THR A 353 32.18 0.17 -3.18
C THR A 353 32.00 0.26 -4.69
N ARG A 354 32.91 0.98 -5.38
CA ARG A 354 33.00 0.95 -6.87
C ARG A 354 33.36 -0.42 -7.47
N LYS A 355 33.72 -1.44 -6.67
CA LYS A 355 34.41 -2.65 -7.14
C LYS A 355 33.60 -3.94 -7.21
N VAL A 356 32.34 -3.99 -6.77
CA VAL A 356 31.67 -5.31 -6.60
C VAL A 356 30.98 -5.83 -7.87
N GLN A 357 30.47 -4.97 -8.76
CA GLN A 357 29.83 -5.47 -10.00
C GLN A 357 30.80 -5.95 -11.09
N GLN A 358 32.08 -5.56 -11.07
CA GLN A 358 33.09 -6.20 -11.94
C GLN A 358 33.36 -7.65 -11.51
N THR A 359 33.16 -7.98 -10.23
CA THR A 359 33.40 -9.31 -9.68
C THR A 359 32.22 -10.27 -9.90
N MET A 360 30.97 -9.78 -9.94
CA MET A 360 29.80 -10.62 -10.29
C MET A 360 29.75 -11.03 -11.77
N ARG A 361 30.46 -10.32 -12.68
CA ARG A 361 30.72 -10.85 -14.03
C ARG A 361 31.60 -12.11 -14.03
N ARG A 362 32.29 -12.42 -12.91
CA ARG A 362 33.23 -13.55 -12.79
C ARG A 362 32.81 -14.62 -11.78
N SER A 363 31.84 -14.38 -10.88
CA SER A 363 31.41 -15.40 -9.91
C SER A 363 30.18 -16.19 -10.37
N SER A 364 30.45 -17.30 -11.05
CA SER A 364 29.80 -18.62 -10.91
C SER A 364 28.28 -18.77 -10.95
N TYR A 365 27.54 -17.90 -11.65
CA TYR A 365 26.22 -18.25 -12.18
C TYR A 365 26.09 -17.78 -13.63
N SER A 366 26.96 -18.30 -14.49
CA SER A 366 26.75 -18.32 -15.93
C SER A 366 25.64 -19.32 -16.25
N LEU A 367 24.38 -18.91 -16.10
CA LEU A 367 23.31 -19.53 -16.87
C LEU A 367 23.44 -19.02 -18.31
N PRO A 368 23.54 -19.93 -19.31
CA PRO A 368 23.72 -19.54 -20.69
C PRO A 368 22.46 -18.82 -21.18
N TRP A 369 22.66 -17.58 -21.59
CA TRP A 369 21.68 -16.79 -22.32
C TRP A 369 21.52 -17.39 -23.72
N TYR A 370 20.31 -17.82 -24.06
CA TYR A 370 19.85 -17.96 -25.44
C TYR A 370 18.80 -16.89 -25.72
#